data_AF-A0A420YI35-F1
#
_entry.id   AF-A0A420YI35-F1
#
_cell.length_a   1.000
_cell.length_b   1.000
_cell.length_c   1.000
_cell.angle_alpha   90.00
_cell.angle_beta   90.00
_cell.angle_gamma   90.00
#
_symmetry.space_group_name_H-M   'P 1'
#
loop_
_entity.id
_entity.type
_entity.pdbx_description
1 polymer ?
#
loop_
_entity_poly.entity_id
_entity_poly.type
_entity_poly.pdbx_seq_one_letter_code
_entity_poly.pdbx_strand_id
1 'polypeptide(L)'
;MPMANGTTNDCSIYLDPPVLLNVTAGTTSTECSDVAAAYGVTVGNLQEWNPSLGNSSSCSLSVKSRYCVLRFVNAALNVTSACIQREVAAPGYDCDQFAGSWGIETEQFIAWNPAVGPGCANYKLGAQYCVAVYGFRQPGLVANCNKFAMPNTTSWINRPCEIMETTFGLQHARFVAWNPAVKDNCAGIYPLYEYCVSIPNFKPTYTTPATQPPPTGRPPTVVPIESFSR
;
A
#
# COMPACT_ATOMS: atom_id res chain seq x y z
N MET A 1 5.61 -28.46 -8.95
CA MET A 1 5.15 -29.83 -9.30
C MET A 1 5.16 -30.04 -10.82
N PRO A 2 5.09 -31.27 -11.36
CA PRO A 2 4.92 -31.47 -12.80
C PRO A 2 3.57 -30.93 -13.28
N MET A 3 3.50 -30.47 -14.52
CA MET A 3 2.26 -30.03 -15.15
C MET A 3 1.25 -31.19 -15.23
N ALA A 4 -0.02 -30.93 -14.93
CA ALA A 4 -1.07 -31.91 -15.18
C ALA A 4 -1.23 -32.14 -16.69
N ASN A 5 -1.70 -33.34 -17.05
CA ASN A 5 -1.77 -33.75 -18.45
C ASN A 5 -2.73 -32.86 -19.25
N GLY A 6 -2.25 -32.28 -20.34
CA GLY A 6 -3.05 -31.41 -21.20
C GLY A 6 -3.28 -30.00 -20.67
N THR A 7 -2.74 -29.63 -19.50
CA THR A 7 -2.81 -28.24 -19.02
C THR A 7 -2.18 -27.30 -20.06
N THR A 8 -2.88 -26.21 -20.37
CA THR A 8 -2.41 -25.21 -21.33
C THR A 8 -1.07 -24.59 -20.91
N ASN A 9 -0.24 -24.23 -21.88
CA ASN A 9 1.07 -23.61 -21.67
C ASN A 9 1.03 -22.06 -21.71
N ASP A 10 -0.10 -21.48 -22.11
CA ASP A 10 -0.32 -20.04 -22.22
C ASP A 10 -1.04 -19.44 -21.00
N CYS A 11 -0.78 -20.01 -19.82
CA CYS A 11 -1.38 -19.53 -18.58
C CYS A 11 -0.57 -18.42 -17.93
N SER A 12 -1.25 -17.38 -17.43
CA SER A 12 -0.61 -16.32 -16.63
C SER A 12 -0.25 -16.80 -15.22
N ILE A 13 -1.13 -17.62 -14.60
CA ILE A 13 -0.90 -18.15 -13.25
C ILE A 13 -1.18 -19.64 -13.21
N TYR A 14 -0.18 -20.38 -12.74
CA TYR A 14 -0.29 -21.78 -12.41
C TYR A 14 -0.38 -21.99 -10.90
N LEU A 15 -1.26 -22.89 -10.46
CA LEU A 15 -1.42 -23.29 -9.07
C LEU A 15 -0.77 -24.65 -8.83
N ASP A 16 0.02 -24.74 -7.77
CA ASP A 16 0.36 -26.00 -7.09
C ASP A 16 -0.66 -26.20 -5.95
N PRO A 17 -1.62 -27.15 -6.06
CA PRO A 17 -2.67 -27.33 -5.06
C PRO A 17 -2.12 -27.75 -3.68
N PRO A 18 -2.85 -27.45 -2.58
CA PRO A 18 -4.20 -26.87 -2.54
C PRO A 18 -4.22 -25.34 -2.66
N VAL A 19 -5.36 -24.77 -3.05
CA VAL A 19 -5.57 -23.31 -3.03
C VAL A 19 -5.83 -22.85 -1.59
N LEU A 20 -5.31 -21.69 -1.21
CA LEU A 20 -5.64 -21.04 0.05
C LEU A 20 -7.00 -20.36 -0.04
N LEU A 21 -7.92 -20.68 0.88
CA LEU A 21 -9.25 -20.07 0.95
C LEU A 21 -9.33 -18.96 2.00
N ASN A 22 -8.56 -19.09 3.07
CA ASN A 22 -8.51 -18.08 4.13
C ASN A 22 -7.15 -18.14 4.82
N VAL A 23 -6.41 -17.04 4.76
CA VAL A 23 -5.07 -16.96 5.36
C VAL A 23 -5.09 -17.01 6.89
N THR A 24 -6.13 -16.44 7.53
CA THR A 24 -6.24 -16.40 8.99
C THR A 24 -6.61 -17.78 9.57
N ALA A 25 -7.57 -18.46 8.94
CA ALA A 25 -8.01 -19.78 9.36
C ALA A 25 -7.11 -20.91 8.84
N GLY A 26 -6.20 -20.62 7.90
CA GLY A 26 -5.33 -21.61 7.26
C GLY A 26 -6.08 -22.65 6.43
N THR A 27 -7.31 -22.36 6.04
CA THR A 27 -8.15 -23.31 5.30
C THR A 27 -7.75 -23.35 3.84
N THR A 28 -7.65 -24.56 3.30
CA THR A 28 -7.26 -24.82 1.91
C THR A 28 -8.24 -25.78 1.24
N SER A 29 -8.27 -25.81 -0.09
CA SER A 29 -9.12 -26.71 -0.86
C SER A 29 -8.46 -27.17 -2.15
N THR A 30 -8.88 -28.33 -2.65
CA THR A 30 -8.55 -28.81 -4.00
C THR A 30 -9.77 -28.85 -4.91
N GLU A 31 -10.96 -28.54 -4.40
CA GLU A 31 -12.20 -28.60 -5.18
C GLU A 31 -12.19 -27.54 -6.28
N CYS A 32 -12.58 -27.93 -7.50
CA CYS A 32 -12.57 -27.04 -8.65
C CYS A 32 -13.43 -25.79 -8.44
N SER A 33 -14.57 -25.91 -7.73
CA SER A 33 -15.43 -24.77 -7.41
C SER A 33 -14.70 -23.72 -6.57
N ASP A 34 -13.95 -24.18 -5.56
CA ASP A 34 -13.24 -23.30 -4.65
C ASP A 34 -12.04 -22.67 -5.34
N VAL A 35 -11.30 -23.46 -6.13
CA VAL A 35 -10.19 -22.96 -6.96
C VAL A 35 -10.70 -21.92 -7.97
N ALA A 36 -11.84 -22.18 -8.63
CA ALA A 36 -12.41 -21.25 -9.60
C ALA A 36 -12.80 -19.92 -8.92
N ALA A 37 -13.48 -19.99 -7.78
CA ALA A 37 -13.85 -18.82 -7.00
C ALA A 37 -12.62 -18.03 -6.52
N ALA A 38 -11.57 -18.74 -6.08
CA ALA A 38 -10.34 -18.15 -5.57
C ALA A 38 -9.53 -17.36 -6.62
N TYR A 39 -9.80 -17.57 -7.91
CA TYR A 39 -9.19 -16.81 -9.01
C TYR A 39 -10.22 -15.97 -9.81
N GLY A 40 -11.47 -15.93 -9.36
CA GLY A 40 -12.53 -15.16 -10.03
C GLY A 40 -12.89 -15.69 -11.43
N VAL A 41 -12.72 -16.99 -11.66
CA VAL A 41 -13.03 -17.68 -12.93
C VAL A 41 -14.15 -18.70 -12.74
N THR A 42 -14.60 -19.34 -13.81
CA THR A 42 -15.61 -20.42 -13.73
C THR A 42 -14.95 -21.80 -13.70
N VAL A 43 -15.64 -22.81 -13.15
CA VAL A 43 -15.19 -24.21 -13.24
C VAL A 43 -15.01 -24.64 -14.70
N GLY A 44 -15.89 -24.19 -15.59
CA GLY A 44 -15.76 -24.45 -17.03
C GLY A 44 -14.46 -23.91 -17.62
N ASN A 45 -14.03 -22.71 -17.21
CA ASN A 45 -12.72 -22.18 -17.61
C ASN A 45 -11.57 -23.05 -17.09
N LEU A 46 -11.61 -23.48 -15.83
CA LEU A 46 -10.57 -24.37 -15.28
C LEU A 46 -10.50 -25.70 -16.04
N GLN A 47 -11.64 -26.29 -16.40
CA GLN A 47 -11.70 -27.55 -17.14
C GLN A 47 -11.21 -27.39 -18.58
N GLU A 48 -11.55 -26.28 -19.23
CA GLU A 48 -11.05 -25.94 -20.57
C GLU A 48 -9.51 -25.81 -20.57
N TRP A 49 -8.95 -25.16 -19.56
CA TRP A 49 -7.50 -24.95 -19.46
C TRP A 49 -6.74 -26.17 -18.93
N ASN A 50 -7.45 -27.12 -18.32
CA ASN A 50 -6.89 -28.34 -17.72
C ASN A 50 -7.77 -29.55 -18.05
N PRO A 51 -7.69 -30.09 -19.28
CA PRO A 51 -8.54 -31.20 -19.73
C PRO A 51 -8.48 -32.45 -18.84
N SER A 52 -7.38 -32.69 -18.11
CA SER A 52 -7.28 -33.79 -17.14
C SER A 52 -8.28 -33.73 -15.99
N LEU A 53 -8.89 -32.56 -15.73
CA LEU A 53 -9.95 -32.40 -14.71
C LEU A 53 -11.30 -32.97 -15.17
N GLY A 54 -11.43 -33.30 -16.46
CA GLY A 54 -12.69 -33.75 -17.06
C GLY A 54 -13.76 -32.65 -17.09
N ASN A 55 -15.01 -33.04 -17.35
CA ASN A 55 -16.15 -32.12 -17.53
C ASN A 55 -17.23 -32.30 -16.46
N SER A 56 -16.87 -32.85 -15.29
CA SER A 56 -17.81 -33.03 -14.16
C SER A 56 -17.91 -31.77 -13.33
N SER A 57 -19.10 -31.43 -12.82
CA SER A 57 -19.26 -30.33 -11.86
C SER A 57 -18.58 -30.60 -10.51
N SER A 58 -18.19 -31.85 -10.22
CA SER A 58 -17.54 -32.28 -8.98
C SER A 58 -16.08 -32.71 -9.22
N CYS A 59 -15.26 -31.85 -9.82
CA CYS A 59 -13.83 -32.13 -10.01
C CYS A 59 -12.97 -31.62 -8.85
N SER A 60 -11.83 -32.27 -8.63
CA SER A 60 -10.84 -31.92 -7.61
C SER A 60 -9.43 -32.01 -8.19
N LEU A 61 -8.57 -31.06 -7.85
CA LEU A 61 -7.19 -30.97 -8.34
C LEU A 61 -6.29 -31.93 -7.55
N SER A 62 -5.46 -32.71 -8.26
CA SER A 62 -4.46 -33.55 -7.60
C SER A 62 -3.30 -32.70 -7.04
N VAL A 63 -2.99 -32.88 -5.75
CA VAL A 63 -1.82 -32.27 -5.07
C VAL A 63 -0.46 -32.74 -5.61
N LYS A 64 -0.43 -33.61 -6.62
CA LYS A 64 0.81 -34.07 -7.28
C LYS A 64 1.08 -33.38 -8.61
N SER A 65 0.17 -32.51 -9.07
CA SER A 65 0.26 -31.86 -10.38
C SER A 65 -0.07 -30.37 -10.30
N ARG A 66 0.48 -29.61 -11.25
CA ARG A 66 0.28 -28.16 -11.40
C ARG A 66 -0.77 -27.88 -12.48
N TYR A 67 -1.64 -26.90 -12.22
CA TYR A 67 -2.79 -26.57 -13.09
C TYR A 67 -2.80 -25.09 -13.47
N CYS A 68 -3.31 -24.77 -14.65
CA CYS A 68 -3.59 -23.39 -15.06
C CYS A 68 -4.84 -22.89 -14.32
N VAL A 69 -4.74 -21.79 -13.60
CA VAL A 69 -5.88 -21.24 -12.81
C VAL A 69 -6.28 -19.83 -13.23
N LEU A 70 -5.43 -19.15 -14.00
CA LEU A 70 -5.76 -17.88 -14.60
C LEU A 70 -5.01 -17.73 -15.92
N ARG A 71 -5.71 -17.95 -17.04
CA ARG A 71 -5.10 -17.86 -18.36
C ARG A 71 -4.70 -16.42 -18.70
N PHE A 72 -5.58 -15.45 -18.42
CA PHE A 72 -5.34 -14.03 -18.62
C PHE A 72 -5.62 -13.25 -17.34
N VAL A 73 -4.72 -12.35 -16.97
CA VAL A 73 -4.90 -11.46 -15.82
C VAL A 73 -5.94 -10.39 -16.16
N ASN A 74 -6.98 -10.29 -15.34
CA ASN A 74 -7.97 -9.22 -15.47
C ASN A 74 -7.35 -7.91 -14.98
N ALA A 75 -7.13 -6.96 -15.89
CA ALA A 75 -6.68 -5.62 -15.53
C ALA A 75 -7.78 -4.91 -14.71
N ALA A 76 -7.44 -4.37 -13.53
CA ALA A 76 -8.38 -3.51 -12.83
C ALA A 76 -8.67 -2.24 -13.64
N LEU A 77 -9.93 -1.85 -13.62
CA LEU A 77 -10.42 -0.62 -14.23
C LEU A 77 -10.14 0.58 -13.30
N ASN A 78 -9.99 1.77 -13.88
CA ASN A 78 -9.84 3.02 -13.13
C ASN A 78 -8.74 2.98 -12.06
N VAL A 79 -7.57 2.47 -12.42
CA VAL A 79 -6.36 2.50 -11.57
C VAL A 79 -5.67 3.85 -11.76
N THR A 80 -5.14 4.42 -10.67
CA THR A 80 -4.41 5.69 -10.72
C THR A 80 -3.27 5.67 -11.74
N SER A 81 -3.06 6.80 -12.43
CA SER A 81 -1.93 6.98 -13.34
C SER A 81 -0.57 7.05 -12.63
N ALA A 82 -0.56 7.27 -11.31
CA ALA A 82 0.65 7.27 -10.49
C ALA A 82 1.14 5.84 -10.15
N CYS A 83 0.43 4.81 -10.62
CA CYS A 83 0.75 3.43 -10.31
C CYS A 83 2.06 3.00 -10.97
N ILE A 84 3.00 2.49 -10.16
CA ILE A 84 4.30 1.98 -10.63
C ILE A 84 4.47 0.47 -10.43
N GLN A 85 3.62 -0.16 -9.61
CA GLN A 85 3.60 -1.61 -9.45
C GLN A 85 2.16 -2.12 -9.32
N ARG A 86 1.89 -3.22 -10.03
CA ARG A 86 0.60 -3.89 -10.05
C ARG A 86 0.75 -5.34 -9.65
N GLU A 87 -0.19 -5.85 -8.88
CA GLU A 87 -0.16 -7.21 -8.34
C GLU A 87 -1.51 -7.88 -8.44
N VAL A 88 -1.49 -9.19 -8.66
CA VAL A 88 -2.72 -9.98 -8.71
C VAL A 88 -3.17 -10.29 -7.29
N ALA A 89 -4.44 -10.04 -7.00
CA ALA A 89 -5.10 -10.41 -5.75
C ALA A 89 -4.95 -11.91 -5.50
N ALA A 90 -4.08 -12.27 -4.55
CA ALA A 90 -3.77 -13.63 -4.20
C ALA A 90 -4.97 -14.29 -3.50
N PRO A 91 -5.22 -15.59 -3.76
CA PRO A 91 -6.32 -16.31 -3.12
C PRO A 91 -6.14 -16.37 -1.59
N GLY A 92 -7.26 -16.32 -0.88
CA GLY A 92 -7.32 -16.47 0.57
C GLY A 92 -7.08 -15.19 1.38
N TYR A 93 -6.84 -14.05 0.71
CA TYR A 93 -6.79 -12.73 1.32
C TYR A 93 -8.09 -11.99 1.02
N ASP A 94 -8.69 -11.36 2.03
CA ASP A 94 -9.64 -10.28 1.77
C ASP A 94 -8.92 -8.99 1.32
N CYS A 95 -9.68 -7.94 1.03
CA CYS A 95 -9.12 -6.68 0.54
C CYS A 95 -8.12 -6.04 1.50
N ASP A 96 -8.45 -6.02 2.79
CA ASP A 96 -7.64 -5.37 3.83
C ASP A 96 -6.36 -6.16 4.06
N GLN A 97 -6.48 -7.49 4.11
CA GLN A 97 -5.35 -8.39 4.24
C GLN A 97 -4.44 -8.32 3.01
N PHE A 98 -5.00 -8.23 1.80
CA PHE A 98 -4.23 -8.07 0.59
C PHE A 98 -3.47 -6.74 0.60
N ALA A 99 -4.13 -5.62 0.86
CA ALA A 99 -3.47 -4.31 0.98
C ALA A 99 -2.39 -4.31 2.08
N GLY A 100 -2.72 -4.85 3.25
CA GLY A 100 -1.81 -4.98 4.38
C GLY A 100 -0.59 -5.85 4.09
N SER A 101 -0.71 -6.89 3.26
CA SER A 101 0.44 -7.72 2.85
C SER A 101 1.49 -6.94 2.05
N TRP A 102 1.10 -5.81 1.46
CA TRP A 102 1.98 -4.85 0.78
C TRP A 102 2.33 -3.63 1.63
N GLY A 103 1.94 -3.61 2.92
CA GLY A 103 2.15 -2.49 3.82
C GLY A 103 1.30 -1.26 3.48
N ILE A 104 0.15 -1.44 2.84
CA ILE A 104 -0.75 -0.38 2.39
C ILE A 104 -1.98 -0.36 3.30
N GLU A 105 -2.40 0.83 3.74
CA GLU A 105 -3.68 1.00 4.43
C GLU A 105 -4.86 0.83 3.44
N THR A 106 -5.99 0.30 3.90
CA THR A 106 -7.17 0.06 3.04
C THR A 106 -7.60 1.31 2.27
N GLU A 107 -7.61 2.48 2.91
CA GLU A 107 -7.97 3.75 2.28
C GLU A 107 -6.96 4.15 1.19
N GLN A 108 -5.66 3.89 1.37
CA GLN A 108 -4.66 4.12 0.33
C GLN A 108 -4.89 3.17 -0.85
N PHE A 109 -5.16 1.89 -0.58
CA PHE A 109 -5.45 0.90 -1.61
C PHE A 109 -6.67 1.31 -2.46
N ILE A 110 -7.75 1.76 -1.81
CA ILE A 110 -8.95 2.28 -2.49
C ILE A 110 -8.63 3.55 -3.29
N ALA A 111 -7.81 4.46 -2.74
CA ALA A 111 -7.43 5.68 -3.44
C ALA A 111 -6.59 5.41 -4.71
N TRP A 112 -5.77 4.35 -4.70
CA TRP A 112 -5.00 3.92 -5.87
C TRP A 112 -5.82 3.09 -6.86
N ASN A 113 -6.86 2.41 -6.36
CA ASN A 113 -7.75 1.55 -7.13
C ASN A 113 -9.23 1.92 -6.98
N PRO A 114 -9.68 3.12 -7.40
CA PRO A 114 -11.04 3.60 -7.20
C PRO A 114 -12.18 2.63 -7.57
N ALA A 115 -12.01 1.77 -8.58
CA ALA A 115 -13.01 0.78 -8.97
C ALA A 115 -13.32 -0.26 -7.89
N VAL A 116 -12.42 -0.47 -6.92
CA VAL A 116 -12.66 -1.31 -5.73
C VAL A 116 -13.83 -0.78 -4.91
N GLY A 117 -14.05 0.54 -4.93
CA GLY A 117 -15.15 1.20 -4.25
C GLY A 117 -14.99 1.29 -2.73
N PRO A 118 -15.91 1.99 -2.05
CA PRO A 118 -15.89 2.14 -0.60
C PRO A 118 -15.97 0.80 0.12
N GLY A 119 -15.19 0.62 1.19
CA GLY A 119 -15.17 -0.61 1.99
C GLY A 119 -14.86 -1.87 1.17
N CYS A 120 -14.12 -1.72 0.07
CA CYS A 120 -13.76 -2.81 -0.83
C CYS A 120 -14.92 -3.58 -1.47
N ALA A 121 -16.08 -2.95 -1.65
CA ALA A 121 -17.29 -3.59 -2.18
C ALA A 121 -17.11 -4.35 -3.51
N ASN A 122 -16.13 -3.95 -4.34
CA ASN A 122 -15.86 -4.57 -5.64
C ASN A 122 -14.45 -5.19 -5.73
N TYR A 123 -13.82 -5.51 -4.60
CA TYR A 123 -12.59 -6.30 -4.60
C TYR A 123 -12.85 -7.70 -5.18
N LYS A 124 -11.95 -8.18 -6.04
CA LYS A 124 -12.06 -9.45 -6.75
C LYS A 124 -10.72 -10.16 -6.71
N LEU A 125 -10.74 -11.41 -6.26
CA LEU A 125 -9.60 -12.31 -6.37
C LEU A 125 -9.23 -12.53 -7.85
N GLY A 126 -7.95 -12.72 -8.13
CA GLY A 126 -7.45 -12.86 -9.51
C GLY A 126 -7.45 -11.57 -10.35
N ALA A 127 -8.01 -10.46 -9.86
CA ALA A 127 -7.86 -9.15 -10.48
C ALA A 127 -6.53 -8.50 -10.12
N GLN A 128 -6.02 -7.64 -11.00
CA GLN A 128 -4.74 -6.97 -10.79
C GLN A 128 -4.92 -5.53 -10.27
N TYR A 129 -4.38 -5.24 -9.10
CA TYR A 129 -4.49 -3.95 -8.43
C TYR A 129 -3.15 -3.23 -8.31
N CYS A 130 -3.17 -1.91 -8.21
CA CYS A 130 -2.01 -1.12 -7.86
C CYS A 130 -1.62 -1.32 -6.40
N VAL A 131 -0.34 -1.59 -6.16
CA VAL A 131 0.23 -1.78 -4.82
C VAL A 131 1.43 -0.87 -4.54
N ALA A 132 1.88 -0.09 -5.52
CA ALA A 132 2.87 0.95 -5.29
C ALA A 132 2.64 2.12 -6.24
N VAL A 133 2.83 3.33 -5.72
CA VAL A 133 2.66 4.57 -6.45
C VAL A 133 3.90 5.45 -6.32
N TYR A 134 4.10 6.33 -7.30
CA TYR A 134 5.11 7.39 -7.25
C TYR A 134 4.50 8.67 -7.79
N GLY A 135 4.64 9.78 -7.04
CA GLY A 135 4.01 11.04 -7.42
C GLY A 135 2.48 11.05 -7.23
N PHE A 136 1.95 10.19 -6.34
CA PHE A 136 0.51 10.17 -6.10
C PHE A 136 0.06 11.45 -5.38
N ARG A 137 -1.03 12.02 -5.88
CA ARG A 137 -1.67 13.21 -5.34
C ARG A 137 -3.00 12.82 -4.75
N GLN A 138 -3.14 13.01 -3.44
CA GLN A 138 -4.39 12.69 -2.78
C GLN A 138 -5.53 13.59 -3.30
N PRO A 139 -6.77 13.08 -3.36
CA PRO A 139 -7.92 13.91 -3.71
C PRO A 139 -8.10 15.10 -2.75
N GLY A 140 -8.70 16.18 -3.24
CA GLY A 140 -9.04 17.35 -2.42
C GLY A 140 -7.92 18.37 -2.22
N LEU A 141 -6.79 18.25 -2.92
CA LEU A 141 -5.74 19.27 -2.97
C LEU A 141 -6.29 20.64 -3.40
N VAL A 142 -5.68 21.71 -2.89
CA VAL A 142 -6.03 23.08 -3.32
C VAL A 142 -5.86 23.24 -4.83
N ALA A 143 -6.88 23.78 -5.49
CA ALA A 143 -6.96 23.82 -6.95
C ALA A 143 -5.88 24.69 -7.62
N ASN A 144 -5.40 25.73 -6.93
CA ASN A 144 -4.38 26.65 -7.46
C ASN A 144 -2.96 26.32 -6.98
N CYS A 145 -2.70 25.06 -6.60
CA CYS A 145 -1.34 24.64 -6.28
C CYS A 145 -0.40 24.81 -7.46
N ASN A 146 0.73 25.48 -7.25
CA ASN A 146 1.74 25.71 -8.30
C ASN A 146 3.10 25.07 -7.99
N LYS A 147 3.26 24.43 -6.82
CA LYS A 147 4.45 23.66 -6.47
C LYS A 147 4.09 22.47 -5.59
N PHE A 148 4.58 21.30 -5.98
CA PHE A 148 4.46 20.07 -5.23
C PHE A 148 5.82 19.65 -4.66
N ALA A 149 5.79 18.91 -3.55
CA ALA A 149 6.97 18.29 -2.98
C ALA A 149 6.61 16.96 -2.31
N MET A 150 7.60 16.07 -2.25
CA MET A 150 7.51 14.80 -1.53
C MET A 150 8.20 14.91 -0.17
N PRO A 151 7.72 14.22 0.87
CA PRO A 151 8.38 14.17 2.17
C PRO A 151 9.73 13.46 2.05
N ASN A 152 10.70 13.89 2.86
CA ASN A 152 11.99 13.21 2.94
C ASN A 152 11.81 11.80 3.52
N THR A 153 12.24 10.79 2.77
CA THR A 153 12.04 9.37 3.10
C THR A 153 12.85 8.89 4.31
N THR A 154 13.85 9.65 4.79
CA THR A 154 14.72 9.21 5.90
C THR A 154 14.26 9.57 7.31
N SER A 155 13.38 10.57 7.48
CA SER A 155 13.06 11.12 8.82
C SER A 155 11.57 11.43 9.08
N TRP A 156 10.66 10.99 8.20
CA TRP A 156 9.25 11.42 8.27
C TRP A 156 8.45 10.81 9.45
N ILE A 157 8.80 9.61 9.93
CA ILE A 157 8.04 8.90 10.99
C ILE A 157 7.95 9.72 12.29
N ASN A 158 8.97 10.53 12.60
CA ASN A 158 9.00 11.30 13.83
C ASN A 158 8.38 12.70 13.69
N ARG A 159 8.32 13.26 12.47
CA ARG A 159 7.94 14.66 12.21
C ARG A 159 7.30 14.82 10.80
N PRO A 160 6.15 14.18 10.53
CA PRO A 160 5.63 13.99 9.17
C PRO A 160 5.30 15.29 8.42
N CYS A 161 4.64 16.27 9.06
CA CYS A 161 4.45 17.58 8.42
C CYS A 161 5.66 18.50 8.57
N GLU A 162 6.33 18.47 9.72
CA GLU A 162 7.24 19.54 10.11
C GLU A 162 8.42 19.71 9.14
N ILE A 163 8.95 18.60 8.59
CA ILE A 163 10.03 18.67 7.60
C ILE A 163 9.58 19.50 6.40
N MET A 164 8.36 19.28 5.92
CA MET A 164 7.81 20.02 4.78
C MET A 164 7.52 21.47 5.18
N GLU A 165 6.90 21.68 6.34
CA GLU A 165 6.54 23.00 6.84
C GLU A 165 7.74 23.90 7.02
N THR A 166 8.80 23.41 7.65
CA THR A 166 10.06 24.15 7.84
C THR A 166 10.79 24.38 6.52
N THR A 167 10.86 23.37 5.65
CA THR A 167 11.53 23.46 4.34
C THR A 167 10.88 24.50 3.42
N PHE A 168 9.55 24.63 3.48
CA PHE A 168 8.79 25.54 2.61
C PHE A 168 8.23 26.77 3.33
N GLY A 169 8.57 26.97 4.61
CA GLY A 169 8.11 28.10 5.42
C GLY A 169 6.58 28.17 5.53
N LEU A 170 5.92 27.03 5.69
CA LEU A 170 4.47 26.89 5.79
C LEU A 170 4.03 26.84 7.26
N GLN A 171 2.94 27.53 7.56
CA GLN A 171 2.21 27.31 8.81
C GLN A 171 1.39 26.03 8.71
N HIS A 172 1.28 25.27 9.81
CA HIS A 172 0.58 24.00 9.86
C HIS A 172 -0.85 24.07 9.30
N ALA A 173 -1.68 25.01 9.80
CA ALA A 173 -3.05 25.19 9.34
C ALA A 173 -3.14 25.45 7.83
N ARG A 174 -2.15 26.12 7.23
CA ARG A 174 -2.10 26.36 5.79
C ARG A 174 -1.74 25.10 5.02
N PHE A 175 -0.76 24.34 5.52
CA PHE A 175 -0.37 23.07 4.90
C PHE A 175 -1.53 22.07 4.88
N VAL A 176 -2.25 21.94 6.00
CA VAL A 176 -3.47 21.11 6.09
C VAL A 176 -4.59 21.65 5.20
N ALA A 177 -4.82 22.98 5.15
CA ALA A 177 -5.83 23.56 4.27
C ALA A 177 -5.56 23.31 2.78
N TRP A 178 -4.28 23.24 2.37
CA TRP A 178 -3.91 22.95 0.99
C TRP A 178 -3.89 21.46 0.66
N ASN A 179 -3.75 20.63 1.69
CA ASN A 179 -3.65 19.18 1.59
C ASN A 179 -4.59 18.52 2.62
N PRO A 180 -5.92 18.61 2.47
CA PRO A 180 -6.86 18.17 3.52
C PRO A 180 -6.68 16.71 3.95
N ALA A 181 -6.25 15.85 3.02
CA ALA A 181 -5.99 14.44 3.29
C ALA A 181 -4.83 14.19 4.26
N VAL A 182 -3.95 15.18 4.49
CA VAL A 182 -2.85 15.12 5.48
C VAL A 182 -3.37 15.01 6.91
N LYS A 183 -4.55 15.57 7.19
CA LYS A 183 -5.17 15.69 8.53
C LYS A 183 -4.34 16.59 9.47
N ASP A 184 -4.97 17.12 10.51
CA ASP A 184 -4.34 17.99 11.51
C ASP A 184 -3.23 17.28 12.30
N ASN A 185 -3.36 15.97 12.50
CA ASN A 185 -2.32 15.15 13.13
C ASN A 185 -1.25 14.63 12.16
N CYS A 186 -1.24 15.07 10.90
CA CYS A 186 -0.29 14.66 9.86
C CYS A 186 -0.29 13.16 9.50
N ALA A 187 -1.29 12.39 9.95
CA ALA A 187 -1.34 10.95 9.72
C ALA A 187 -1.55 10.58 8.25
N GLY A 188 -1.92 11.54 7.40
CA GLY A 188 -2.08 11.34 5.96
C GLY A 188 -0.83 11.65 5.12
N ILE A 189 0.33 11.90 5.75
CA ILE A 189 1.61 12.02 5.04
C ILE A 189 2.19 10.63 4.81
N TYR A 190 2.28 10.27 3.54
CA TYR A 190 2.88 9.04 3.04
C TYR A 190 4.12 9.30 2.18
N PRO A 191 5.09 8.38 2.17
CA PRO A 191 6.24 8.45 1.26
C PRO A 191 5.80 8.36 -0.20
N LEU A 192 6.60 8.95 -1.10
CA LEU A 192 6.39 8.96 -2.56
C LEU A 192 5.11 9.68 -3.03
N TYR A 193 4.38 10.33 -2.12
CA TYR A 193 3.24 11.19 -2.45
C TYR A 193 3.68 12.63 -2.63
N GLU A 194 2.93 13.37 -3.44
CA GLU A 194 3.13 14.79 -3.66
C GLU A 194 2.11 15.63 -2.88
N TYR A 195 2.62 16.61 -2.14
CA TYR A 195 1.84 17.57 -1.38
C TYR A 195 2.06 18.97 -1.93
N CYS A 196 0.99 19.75 -1.94
CA CYS A 196 1.04 21.16 -2.28
C CYS A 196 1.81 21.94 -1.23
N VAL A 197 2.83 22.66 -1.67
CA VAL A 197 3.70 23.48 -0.80
C VAL A 197 3.79 24.94 -1.24
N SER A 198 3.12 25.30 -2.34
CA SER A 198 2.99 26.69 -2.77
C SER A 198 1.75 26.90 -3.64
N ILE A 199 1.19 28.10 -3.53
CA ILE A 199 0.21 28.67 -4.45
C ILE A 199 0.74 30.01 -4.97
N PRO A 200 0.19 30.59 -6.05
CA PRO A 200 0.56 31.92 -6.51
C PRO A 200 0.50 32.98 -5.40
N ASN A 201 1.48 33.88 -5.37
CA ASN A 201 1.64 34.96 -4.38
C ASN A 201 1.87 34.52 -2.92
N PHE A 202 2.04 33.22 -2.64
CA PHE A 202 2.45 32.76 -1.32
C PHE A 202 3.86 33.29 -0.99
N LYS A 203 4.00 33.84 0.22
CA LYS A 203 5.28 34.27 0.79
C LYS A 203 5.64 33.32 1.95
N PRO A 204 6.65 32.44 1.77
CA PRO A 204 7.16 31.60 2.84
C PRO A 204 7.58 32.42 4.05
N THR A 205 7.30 31.90 5.25
CA THR A 205 7.79 32.47 6.50
C THR A 205 8.71 31.44 7.15
N TYR A 206 10.00 31.73 7.17
CA TYR A 206 10.97 30.87 7.84
C TYR A 206 11.19 31.40 9.25
N THR A 207 10.94 30.57 10.25
CA THR A 207 11.39 30.85 11.62
C THR A 207 12.90 30.65 11.66
N THR A 208 13.65 31.74 11.76
CA THR A 208 15.07 31.67 12.09
C THR A 208 15.20 31.01 13.46
N PRO A 209 16.03 29.96 13.65
CA PRO A 209 16.38 29.51 14.98
C PRO A 209 16.91 30.72 15.74
N ALA A 210 16.33 31.03 16.90
CA ALA A 210 16.90 32.04 17.78
C ALA A 210 18.34 31.61 18.07
N THR A 211 19.32 32.48 17.80
CA THR A 211 20.71 32.26 18.19
C THR A 211 20.69 32.02 19.70
N GLN A 212 20.95 30.78 20.12
CA GLN A 212 21.04 30.46 21.54
C GLN A 212 22.13 31.38 22.12
N PRO A 213 21.88 32.11 23.23
CA PRO A 213 22.92 32.87 23.89
C PRO A 213 24.09 31.92 24.17
N PRO A 214 25.35 32.36 24.00
CA PRO A 214 26.50 31.53 24.34
C PRO A 214 26.30 30.99 25.77
N PRO A 215 26.59 29.70 26.03
CA PRO A 215 26.39 29.12 27.35
C PRO A 215 27.13 29.99 28.36
N THR A 216 26.38 30.61 29.27
CA THR A 216 26.95 31.36 30.38
C THR A 216 27.81 30.40 31.17
N GLY A 217 29.13 30.66 31.19
CA GLY A 217 30.12 29.79 31.82
C GLY A 217 29.70 29.39 33.22
N ARG A 218 29.83 28.08 33.50
CA ARG A 218 29.59 27.51 34.83
C ARG A 218 30.45 28.27 35.85
N PRO A 219 29.89 28.81 36.95
CA PRO A 219 30.70 29.29 38.06
C PRO A 219 31.57 28.14 38.58
N PRO A 220 32.85 28.38 38.94
CA PRO A 220 33.70 27.33 39.49
C PRO A 220 33.03 26.77 40.75
N THR A 221 32.74 25.45 40.74
CA THR A 221 32.22 24.74 41.89
C THR A 221 33.31 24.74 42.97
N VAL A 222 33.07 25.45 44.08
CA VAL A 222 33.89 25.31 45.29
C VAL A 222 33.59 23.93 45.86
N VAL A 223 34.58 23.04 45.83
CA VAL A 223 34.51 21.72 46.46
C VAL A 223 34.71 21.90 47.97
N PRO A 224 33.76 21.49 48.84
CA PRO A 224 34.00 21.48 50.27
C PRO A 224 35.03 20.40 50.62
N ILE A 225 36.03 20.77 51.40
CA ILE A 225 37.05 19.86 51.93
C ILE A 225 36.40 19.14 53.11
N GLU A 226 35.91 17.91 52.91
CA GLU A 226 35.54 17.07 54.05
C GLU A 226 36.81 16.51 54.70
N SER A 227 36.92 16.78 56.00
CA SER A 227 38.01 16.34 56.86
C SER A 227 37.73 14.92 57.32
N PHE A 228 38.59 13.98 56.93
CA PHE A 228 38.64 12.65 57.55
C PHE A 228 39.21 12.79 58.96
N SER A 229 38.40 12.49 59.99
CA SER A 229 38.88 12.23 61.34
C SER A 229 38.65 10.77 61.71
N ARG A 230 39.78 10.07 61.85
CA ARG A 230 40.11 8.81 62.57
C ARG A 230 39.27 7.56 62.30
#